data_AF-A0A3D0ZFG3-F1
#
_entry.id   AF-A0A3D0ZFG3-F1
#
_cell.length_a   1.000
_cell.length_b   1.000
_cell.length_c   1.000
_cell.angle_alpha   90.00
_cell.angle_beta   90.00
_cell.angle_gamma   90.00
#
_symmetry.space_group_name_H-M   'P 1'
#
loop_
_entity.id
_entity.type
_entity.pdbx_description
1 polymer ?
#
loop_
_entity_poly.entity_id
_entity_poly.type
_entity_poly.pdbx_seq_one_letter_code
_entity_poly.pdbx_strand_id
1 'polypeptide(L)'
;ASLVVEYGDESELLELSGLLEGQLTTTLQAEPDDDVSDLAGRLTDISGRVLWNGWPTGVTVSHAQHHGGPYPAATSATTSVGTAAIRRFLRPVAYQSFPEGRLPEPLQDANPWRVPQRVDGVWQRPTRQGQPAGSEGQA
;
A
#
# COMPACT_ATOMS: atom_id res chain seq x y z
N ALA A 1 -9.26 -29.07 3.12
CA ALA A 1 -9.62 -29.45 1.75
C ALA A 1 -9.08 -28.38 0.82
N SER A 2 -8.61 -28.75 -0.37
CA SER A 2 -8.09 -27.82 -1.39
C SER A 2 -8.90 -27.99 -2.67
N LEU A 3 -8.97 -26.95 -3.49
CA LEU A 3 -9.55 -26.99 -4.85
C LEU A 3 -8.41 -26.80 -5.85
N VAL A 4 -8.37 -27.63 -6.87
CA VAL A 4 -7.49 -27.48 -8.04
C VAL A 4 -8.40 -27.32 -9.25
N VAL A 5 -8.11 -26.32 -10.08
CA VAL A 5 -8.82 -26.06 -11.33
C VAL A 5 -7.82 -26.30 -12.46
N GLU A 6 -8.14 -27.26 -13.33
CA GLU A 6 -7.36 -27.58 -14.52
C GLU A 6 -7.92 -26.81 -15.73
N TYR A 7 -7.06 -26.50 -16.67
CA TYR A 7 -7.36 -25.75 -17.89
C TYR A 7 -6.57 -26.34 -19.05
N GLY A 8 -7.02 -26.11 -20.28
CA GLY A 8 -6.46 -26.75 -21.47
C GLY A 8 -5.07 -26.22 -21.82
N ASP A 9 -4.93 -24.89 -21.81
CA ASP A 9 -3.68 -24.20 -22.12
C ASP A 9 -3.61 -22.82 -21.45
N GLU A 10 -2.42 -22.23 -21.42
CA GLU A 10 -2.13 -20.96 -20.73
C GLU A 10 -2.98 -19.78 -21.21
N SER A 11 -3.49 -19.80 -22.44
CA SER A 11 -4.34 -18.70 -22.94
C SER A 11 -5.67 -18.61 -22.18
N GLU A 12 -6.13 -19.72 -21.59
CA GLU A 12 -7.35 -19.76 -20.77
C GLU A 12 -7.14 -19.10 -19.39
N LEU A 13 -5.90 -19.01 -18.90
CA LEU A 13 -5.62 -18.47 -17.55
C LEU A 13 -6.13 -17.04 -17.37
N LEU A 14 -5.95 -16.20 -18.39
CA LEU A 14 -6.38 -14.81 -18.31
C LEU A 14 -7.90 -14.72 -18.21
N GLU A 15 -8.63 -15.50 -19.00
CA GLU A 15 -10.09 -15.58 -18.95
C GLU A 15 -10.58 -16.14 -17.61
N LEU A 16 -9.99 -17.23 -17.13
CA LEU A 16 -10.33 -17.85 -15.84
C LEU A 16 -10.06 -16.92 -14.67
N SER A 17 -8.93 -16.19 -14.69
CA SER A 17 -8.64 -15.18 -13.69
C SER A 17 -9.70 -14.07 -13.69
N GLY A 18 -10.30 -13.79 -14.85
CA GLY A 18 -11.43 -12.90 -15.09
C GLY A 18 -12.65 -13.21 -14.23
N LEU A 19 -12.87 -14.49 -13.91
CA LEU A 19 -14.01 -14.96 -13.10
C LEU A 19 -13.81 -14.75 -11.60
N LEU A 20 -12.57 -14.49 -11.15
CA LEU A 20 -12.28 -14.25 -9.75
C LEU A 20 -12.72 -12.84 -9.34
N GLU A 21 -13.48 -12.77 -8.25
CA GLU A 21 -13.80 -11.53 -7.55
C GLU A 21 -12.61 -11.01 -6.73
N GLY A 22 -12.80 -9.92 -5.98
CA GLY A 22 -11.78 -9.32 -5.13
C GLY A 22 -11.18 -10.30 -4.10
N GLN A 23 -9.84 -10.35 -4.06
CA GLN A 23 -9.03 -11.22 -3.23
C GLN A 23 -8.16 -10.41 -2.24
N LEU A 24 -7.87 -11.01 -1.08
CA LEU A 24 -6.81 -10.48 -0.20
C LEU A 24 -5.45 -10.64 -0.85
N THR A 25 -5.25 -11.80 -1.49
CA THR A 25 -3.99 -12.17 -2.14
C THR A 25 -4.22 -12.99 -3.38
N THR A 26 -3.35 -12.82 -4.35
CA THR A 26 -3.11 -13.77 -5.43
C THR A 26 -1.62 -14.08 -5.50
N THR A 27 -1.27 -15.28 -5.93
CA THR A 27 0.12 -15.72 -6.06
C THR A 27 0.35 -16.18 -7.49
N LEU A 28 1.44 -15.73 -8.09
CA LEU A 28 2.02 -16.31 -9.29
C LEU A 28 3.12 -17.30 -8.89
N GLN A 29 3.04 -18.49 -9.46
CA GLN A 29 4.09 -19.50 -9.41
C GLN A 29 4.57 -19.68 -10.84
N ALA A 30 5.75 -19.16 -11.16
CA ALA A 30 6.28 -19.08 -12.52
C ALA A 30 7.81 -19.01 -12.50
N GLU A 31 8.44 -19.38 -13.60
CA GLU A 31 9.87 -19.21 -13.83
C GLU A 31 10.18 -17.75 -14.25
N PRO A 32 11.43 -17.28 -14.08
CA PRO A 32 11.80 -15.90 -14.42
C PRO A 32 11.60 -15.51 -15.88
N ASP A 33 11.63 -16.49 -16.79
CA ASP A 33 11.51 -16.28 -18.24
C ASP A 33 10.06 -16.40 -18.75
N ASP A 34 9.09 -16.71 -17.88
CA ASP A 34 7.67 -16.79 -18.24
C ASP A 34 7.07 -15.39 -18.41
N ASP A 35 6.40 -15.14 -19.53
CA ASP A 35 5.65 -13.90 -19.74
C ASP A 35 4.27 -13.97 -19.10
N VAL A 36 4.17 -13.45 -17.88
CA VAL A 36 2.92 -13.38 -17.11
C VAL A 36 2.38 -11.95 -16.99
N SER A 37 2.82 -11.03 -17.84
CA SER A 37 2.55 -9.59 -17.68
C SER A 37 1.06 -9.27 -17.61
N ASP A 38 0.27 -9.83 -18.54
CA ASP A 38 -1.19 -9.61 -18.58
C ASP A 38 -1.89 -10.24 -17.38
N LEU A 39 -1.48 -11.45 -16.99
CA LEU A 39 -2.01 -12.10 -15.80
C LEU A 39 -1.67 -11.33 -14.53
N ALA A 40 -0.43 -10.86 -14.37
CA ALA A 40 0.01 -10.07 -13.23
C ALA A 40 -0.75 -8.74 -13.11
N GLY A 41 -1.02 -8.08 -14.25
CA GLY A 41 -1.89 -6.90 -14.29
C GLY A 41 -3.31 -7.23 -13.81
N ARG A 42 -3.92 -8.26 -14.39
CA ARG A 42 -5.27 -8.71 -14.00
C ARG A 42 -5.37 -9.14 -12.54
N LEU A 43 -4.33 -9.78 -12.00
CA LEU A 43 -4.25 -10.18 -10.60
C LEU A 43 -4.08 -8.98 -9.67
N THR A 44 -3.37 -7.94 -10.11
CA THR A 44 -3.23 -6.68 -9.37
C THR A 44 -4.57 -5.96 -9.22
N ASP A 45 -5.39 -5.95 -10.27
CA ASP A 45 -6.72 -5.31 -10.25
C ASP A 45 -7.69 -5.93 -9.23
N ILE A 46 -7.53 -7.23 -8.94
CA ILE A 46 -8.40 -7.94 -7.99
C ILE A 46 -7.78 -8.20 -6.62
N SER A 47 -6.51 -7.91 -6.41
CA SER A 47 -5.83 -8.29 -5.16
C SER A 47 -5.33 -7.11 -4.37
N GLY A 48 -5.42 -7.20 -3.05
CA GLY A 48 -4.68 -6.28 -2.18
C GLY A 48 -3.18 -6.53 -2.13
N ARG A 49 -2.74 -7.78 -2.37
CA ARG A 49 -1.32 -8.15 -2.38
C ARG A 49 -1.06 -9.29 -3.36
N VAL A 50 -0.17 -9.06 -4.31
CA VAL A 50 0.30 -10.07 -5.26
C VAL A 50 1.63 -10.64 -4.76
N LEU A 51 1.80 -11.96 -4.85
CA LEU A 51 3.02 -12.66 -4.47
C LEU A 51 3.65 -13.32 -5.70
N TRP A 52 4.98 -13.40 -5.70
CA TRP A 52 5.77 -14.16 -6.67
C TRP A 52 6.49 -15.29 -5.95
N ASN A 53 6.32 -16.54 -6.41
CA ASN A 53 7.00 -17.74 -5.92
C ASN A 53 7.00 -17.89 -4.39
N GLY A 54 5.83 -17.65 -3.78
CA GLY A 54 5.65 -17.69 -2.32
C GLY A 54 4.23 -18.06 -1.91
N TRP A 55 4.05 -18.40 -0.64
CA TRP A 55 2.74 -18.79 -0.11
C TRP A 55 2.05 -17.62 0.60
N PRO A 56 0.72 -17.43 0.43
CA PRO A 56 0.03 -16.22 0.88
C PRO A 56 -0.22 -16.18 2.41
N THR A 57 0.06 -17.27 3.12
CA THR A 57 -0.24 -17.45 4.56
C THR A 57 0.50 -16.47 5.46
N GLY A 58 1.71 -16.07 5.07
CA GLY A 58 2.49 -15.05 5.78
C GLY A 58 1.89 -13.65 5.59
N VAL A 59 1.62 -12.95 6.69
CA VAL A 59 1.20 -11.54 6.70
C VAL A 59 2.22 -10.74 7.51
N THR A 60 3.08 -9.98 6.83
CA THR A 60 4.13 -9.20 7.48
C THR A 60 3.55 -7.91 8.07
N VAL A 61 3.93 -7.57 9.30
CA VAL A 61 3.59 -6.28 9.89
C VAL A 61 4.68 -5.26 9.53
N SER A 62 4.48 -4.51 8.44
CA SER A 62 5.45 -3.54 7.93
C SER A 62 4.80 -2.23 7.46
N HIS A 63 5.63 -1.29 6.99
CA HIS A 63 5.16 -0.07 6.33
C HIS A 63 4.54 -0.31 4.95
N ALA A 64 4.96 -1.37 4.26
CA ALA A 64 4.52 -1.69 2.90
C ALA A 64 3.33 -2.67 2.85
N GLN A 65 2.90 -3.21 4.00
CA GLN A 65 1.85 -4.22 4.01
C GLN A 65 0.51 -3.65 3.54
N HIS A 66 -0.14 -4.38 2.62
CA HIS A 66 -1.54 -4.23 2.31
C HIS A 66 -2.28 -5.55 2.62
N HIS A 67 -3.18 -5.51 3.61
CA HIS A 67 -4.05 -6.61 3.99
C HIS A 67 -5.49 -6.09 3.85
N GLY A 68 -5.99 -6.24 2.63
CA GLY A 68 -7.23 -5.67 2.11
C GLY A 68 -7.36 -6.12 0.66
N GLY A 69 -8.21 -5.47 -0.11
CA GLY A 69 -8.42 -5.77 -1.53
C GLY A 69 -9.80 -5.30 -1.98
N PRO A 70 -10.10 -5.38 -3.28
CA PRO A 70 -11.46 -5.14 -3.79
C PRO A 70 -12.49 -6.02 -3.08
N TYR A 71 -13.74 -5.59 -3.07
CA TYR A 71 -14.85 -6.41 -2.55
C TYR A 71 -14.91 -7.74 -3.34
N PRO A 72 -15.13 -8.90 -2.68
CA PRO A 72 -15.52 -9.08 -1.28
C PRO A 72 -14.38 -9.16 -0.26
N ALA A 73 -13.11 -9.14 -0.68
CA ALA A 73 -11.98 -9.27 0.24
C ALA A 73 -11.94 -8.17 1.32
N ALA A 74 -12.31 -6.94 0.96
CA ALA A 74 -12.56 -5.88 1.92
C ALA A 74 -13.70 -4.96 1.46
N THR A 75 -14.29 -4.24 2.42
CA THR A 75 -15.34 -3.23 2.18
C THR A 75 -14.78 -1.81 2.06
N SER A 76 -13.46 -1.66 1.98
CA SER A 76 -12.77 -0.38 1.86
C SER A 76 -11.44 -0.54 1.12
N ALA A 77 -10.91 0.55 0.54
CA ALA A 77 -9.60 0.58 -0.10
C ALA A 77 -8.40 0.69 0.86
N THR A 78 -8.62 0.50 2.18
CA THR A 78 -7.57 0.63 3.20
C THR A 78 -6.97 -0.73 3.56
N THR A 79 -5.81 -0.73 4.25
CA THR A 79 -5.24 -1.94 4.84
C THR A 79 -5.68 -2.09 6.29
N SER A 80 -5.95 -3.32 6.74
CA SER A 80 -6.20 -3.63 8.14
C SER A 80 -4.94 -3.98 8.94
N VAL A 81 -3.83 -4.29 8.26
CA VAL A 81 -2.53 -4.65 8.87
C VAL A 81 -1.43 -3.73 8.34
N GLY A 82 -0.41 -3.48 9.17
CA GLY A 82 0.70 -2.58 8.84
C GLY A 82 0.45 -1.14 9.27
N THR A 83 1.47 -0.30 9.17
CA THR A 83 1.43 1.04 9.78
C THR A 83 0.40 1.97 9.12
N ALA A 84 0.10 1.76 7.84
CA ALA A 84 -0.93 2.52 7.12
C ALA A 84 -2.36 2.25 7.63
N ALA A 85 -2.60 1.18 8.41
CA ALA A 85 -3.91 0.85 8.97
C ALA A 85 -4.45 1.94 9.92
N ILE A 86 -3.58 2.77 10.51
CA ILE A 86 -3.99 3.91 11.35
C ILE A 86 -4.93 4.87 10.60
N ARG A 87 -4.79 4.99 9.27
CA ARG A 87 -5.61 5.90 8.45
C ARG A 87 -7.10 5.57 8.48
N ARG A 88 -7.49 4.35 8.86
CA ARG A 88 -8.89 3.94 9.04
C ARG A 88 -9.61 4.68 10.16
N PHE A 89 -8.85 5.24 11.10
CA PHE A 89 -9.37 5.90 12.30
C PHE A 89 -9.12 7.41 12.29
N LEU A 90 -8.68 7.97 11.15
CA LEU A 90 -8.37 9.38 10.98
C LEU A 90 -9.30 10.03 9.95
N ARG A 91 -9.52 11.34 10.06
CA ARG A 91 -10.16 12.15 9.02
C ARG A 91 -9.40 13.45 8.81
N PRO A 92 -9.27 13.97 7.57
CA PRO A 92 -8.66 15.27 7.32
C PRO A 92 -9.59 16.42 7.76
N VAL A 93 -9.00 17.54 8.17
CA VAL A 93 -9.68 18.82 8.45
C VAL A 93 -8.80 19.94 7.89
N ALA A 94 -9.40 20.85 7.10
CA ALA A 94 -8.71 22.01 6.56
C ALA A 94 -8.97 23.26 7.43
N TYR A 95 -7.93 24.07 7.63
CA TYR A 95 -7.99 25.35 8.32
C TYR A 95 -7.65 26.45 7.31
N GLN A 96 -8.54 27.43 7.14
CA GLN A 96 -8.37 28.51 6.17
C GLN A 96 -8.41 29.86 6.87
N SER A 97 -7.41 30.70 6.61
CA SER A 97 -7.30 32.06 7.17
C SER A 97 -7.32 32.11 8.72
N PHE A 98 -6.94 31.01 9.38
CA PHE A 98 -6.79 30.97 10.83
C PHE A 98 -5.55 31.77 11.25
N PRO A 99 -5.62 32.55 12.34
CA PRO A 99 -4.43 33.17 12.90
C PRO A 99 -3.51 32.10 13.51
N GLU A 100 -2.19 32.31 13.39
CA GLU A 100 -1.15 31.32 13.74
C GLU A 100 -1.32 30.71 15.14
N GLY A 101 -1.52 31.54 16.16
CA GLY A 101 -1.70 31.09 17.54
C GLY A 101 -3.02 30.36 17.83
N ARG A 102 -3.88 30.15 16.82
CA ARG A 102 -5.11 29.36 16.92
C ARG A 102 -5.09 28.09 16.06
N LEU A 103 -4.05 27.89 15.27
CA LEU A 103 -3.84 26.62 14.57
C LEU A 103 -3.44 25.53 15.57
N PRO A 104 -3.85 24.27 15.34
CA PRO A 104 -3.24 23.13 16.02
C PRO A 104 -1.72 23.17 15.84
N GLU A 105 -0.97 22.86 16.91
CA GLU A 105 0.50 22.88 16.92
C GLU A 105 1.16 22.20 15.71
N PRO A 106 0.76 21.00 15.23
CA PRO A 106 1.40 20.37 14.07
C PRO A 106 1.15 21.09 12.72
N LEU A 107 0.28 22.10 12.67
CA LEU A 107 0.00 22.91 11.49
C LEU A 107 0.62 24.32 11.54
N GLN A 108 1.22 24.70 12.66
CA GLN A 108 1.91 25.98 12.81
C GLN A 108 3.21 26.01 12.01
N ASP A 109 3.59 27.18 11.49
CA ASP A 109 4.80 27.45 10.70
C ASP A 109 6.06 27.15 11.51
N ALA A 110 6.03 27.43 12.82
CA ALA A 110 7.13 27.11 13.73
C ALA A 110 7.35 25.60 13.92
N ASN A 111 6.39 24.76 13.50
CA ASN A 111 6.37 23.30 13.64
C ASN A 111 6.88 22.80 15.02
N PRO A 112 6.21 23.18 16.13
CA PRO A 112 6.64 22.80 17.48
C PRO A 112 6.81 21.29 17.68
N TRP A 113 6.01 20.49 16.97
CA TRP A 113 6.06 19.02 17.06
C TRP A 113 7.20 18.39 16.26
N ARG A 114 7.88 19.18 15.42
CA ARG A 114 8.94 18.69 14.52
C ARG A 114 8.46 17.46 13.73
N VAL A 115 7.30 17.57 13.10
CA VAL A 115 6.77 16.54 12.21
C VAL A 115 7.07 16.87 10.74
N PRO A 116 7.14 15.88 9.84
CA PRO A 116 7.18 16.15 8.41
C PRO A 116 5.93 16.90 7.96
N GLN A 117 6.12 18.01 7.26
CA GLN A 117 5.04 18.81 6.67
C GLN A 117 5.25 18.89 5.15
N ARG A 118 4.16 19.04 4.39
CA ARG A 118 4.23 19.23 2.94
C ARG A 118 3.75 20.64 2.61
N VAL A 119 4.65 21.50 2.17
CA VAL A 119 4.39 22.92 1.85
C VAL A 119 4.57 23.10 0.35
N ASP A 120 3.55 23.61 -0.34
CA ASP A 120 3.53 23.78 -1.80
C ASP A 120 3.96 22.53 -2.57
N GLY A 121 3.56 21.36 -2.08
CA GLY A 121 3.88 20.06 -2.68
C GLY A 121 5.27 19.50 -2.32
N VAL A 122 6.10 20.22 -1.58
CA VAL A 122 7.46 19.81 -1.19
C VAL A 122 7.49 19.32 0.27
N TRP A 123 8.12 18.18 0.52
CA TRP A 123 8.29 17.65 1.88
C TRP A 123 9.38 18.43 2.63
N GLN A 124 9.00 19.03 3.75
CA GLN A 124 9.92 19.59 4.74
C GLN A 124 10.02 18.60 5.90
N ARG A 125 11.24 18.06 6.12
CA ARG A 125 11.50 17.13 7.22
C ARG A 125 12.40 17.84 8.24
N PRO A 126 12.01 17.89 9.51
CA PRO A 126 12.85 18.49 10.53
C PRO A 126 14.17 17.71 10.63
N THR A 127 15.27 18.46 10.77
CA THR A 127 16.60 17.89 10.93
C THR A 127 16.64 17.03 12.20
N ARG A 128 17.08 15.78 12.07
CA ARG A 128 17.40 14.95 13.24
C ARG A 128 18.57 15.60 13.97
N GLN A 129 18.44 15.81 15.28
CA GLN A 129 19.61 16.20 16.07
C GLN A 129 20.63 15.06 16.03
N GLY A 130 21.87 15.36 15.62
CA GLY A 130 22.99 14.42 15.65
C GLY A 130 23.38 13.74 14.32
N GLN A 131 22.79 14.10 13.18
CA GLN A 131 23.22 13.57 11.88
C GLN A 131 24.13 14.60 11.18
N PRO A 132 25.42 14.29 10.90
CA PRO A 132 26.29 15.22 10.20
C PRO A 132 25.75 15.49 8.78
N ALA A 133 25.87 16.73 8.33
CA ALA A 133 25.47 17.15 6.99
C ALA A 133 26.28 16.36 5.95
N GLY A 134 25.66 15.40 5.27
CA GLY A 134 26.29 14.62 4.20
C GLY A 134 26.06 13.11 4.30
N SER A 135 24.82 12.67 4.16
CA SER A 135 24.54 11.34 3.62
C SER A 135 23.11 11.29 3.08
N GLU A 136 22.92 11.91 1.92
CA GLU A 136 21.82 11.53 1.03
C GLU A 136 22.12 10.13 0.49
N GLY A 137 21.77 9.11 1.28
CA GLY A 137 21.63 7.75 0.81
C GLY A 137 20.18 7.55 0.37
N GLN A 138 19.98 7.45 -0.94
CA GLN A 138 18.76 6.90 -1.53
C GLN A 138 18.53 5.51 -0.93
N ALA A 139 17.34 5.31 -0.36
CA ALA A 139 16.73 4.01 -0.10
C ALA A 139 15.22 4.16 -0.27
#